data_AF-A0A2V5NXG7-F1
#
_entry.id   AF-A0A2V5NXG7-F1
#
_cell.length_a   1.000
_cell.length_b   1.000
_cell.length_c   1.000
_cell.angle_alpha   90.00
_cell.angle_beta   90.00
_cell.angle_gamma   90.00
#
_symmetry.space_group_name_H-M   'P 1'
#
loop_
_entity.id
_entity.type
_entity.pdbx_description
1 polymer ?
#
loop_
_entity_poly.entity_id
_entity_poly.type
_entity_poly.pdbx_seq_one_letter_code
_entity_poly.pdbx_strand_id
1 'polypeptide(L)'
;MTVCGSAFPDMTPAFLVCAWLIALAVPPCVVGASLPPLPAAERGSEVVVVFNARVAESRGVAEHYARSRRVPREQVYGLDLPTGEAMTRREFLEQLQQPLLRKLEQNKLLTFSPATNPLPQTRLSDALFRRVVAARVRYAVLCYGVPTKIEKDPTLIEEGAEKAPPELRRNEAAVDTQLALLPVAEQKPPWAGPLHNPGLLMVTRLDGPSAAIARGLVDKALDAETNGLWGRAYFDARGLATNDSYRLGDDYLRGAARLAQRFGFETELDEKPETFSAGHPMSQIALYAGWYDQDVSGPFTQSVVEFMPGAFAYHLYSFSAQTIRSANHSWVGTLLQKGATCTMGAVDEPYLSGTPDIFVFVSRFMSLGFTFGEAAYAAQTSLSWQTTILGDPLYRPFGQSLEALHHELERRQSQLLEWSHLLVVNRNLSIGSGPMELIGYIESFPFYRRSAVLTEKLGDLYWAKGSLGDAVDAYEVALKRGPSPQQTVRLLLKAAERRAIYGPDATAYGHYQTLIQEHPGYPDLLKVYQQMLPLAKRLNNPAEIERCEKEIKRRRPPAVPPAKS
;
A
#
# COMPACT_ATOMS: atom_id res chain seq x y z
N MET A 1 15.37 -21.95 -60.34
CA MET A 1 15.81 -21.98 -58.94
C MET A 1 15.25 -20.75 -58.27
N THR A 2 14.19 -20.96 -57.52
CA THR A 2 13.43 -19.95 -56.79
C THR A 2 13.78 -20.17 -55.32
N VAL A 3 14.27 -19.16 -54.62
CA VAL A 3 14.41 -19.17 -53.15
C VAL A 3 13.83 -17.84 -52.68
N CYS A 4 12.51 -17.84 -52.45
CA CYS A 4 11.88 -17.87 -51.12
C CYS A 4 12.27 -16.66 -50.26
N GLY A 5 11.42 -15.62 -50.33
CA GLY A 5 11.32 -14.62 -49.29
C GLY A 5 10.75 -15.24 -48.02
N SER A 6 11.47 -15.09 -46.92
CA SER A 6 10.96 -15.35 -45.58
C SER A 6 10.05 -14.19 -45.17
N ALA A 7 8.75 -14.46 -45.15
CA ALA A 7 7.79 -13.62 -44.45
C ALA A 7 8.19 -13.55 -42.97
N PHE A 8 8.29 -12.34 -42.42
CA PHE A 8 8.26 -12.16 -40.97
C PHE A 8 6.97 -12.81 -40.44
N PRO A 9 7.01 -13.62 -39.37
CA PRO A 9 5.78 -14.17 -38.81
C PRO A 9 4.89 -13.03 -38.35
N ASP A 10 3.60 -13.09 -38.69
CA ASP A 10 2.57 -12.18 -38.19
C ASP A 10 2.63 -12.17 -36.65
N MET A 11 3.30 -11.15 -36.08
CA MET A 11 3.41 -10.98 -34.64
C MET A 11 2.04 -10.56 -34.12
N THR A 12 1.28 -11.53 -33.60
CA THR A 12 0.02 -11.25 -32.92
C THR A 12 0.29 -10.37 -31.68
N PRO A 13 -0.66 -9.50 -31.27
CA PRO A 13 -0.51 -8.69 -30.05
C PRO A 13 -0.14 -9.51 -28.81
N ALA A 14 -0.66 -10.74 -28.71
CA ALA A 14 -0.30 -11.69 -27.66
C ALA A 14 1.19 -12.06 -27.66
N PHE A 15 1.79 -12.29 -28.85
CA PHE A 15 3.22 -12.58 -28.98
C PHE A 15 4.10 -11.40 -28.56
N LEU A 16 3.66 -10.17 -28.88
CA LEU A 16 4.33 -8.96 -28.41
C LEU A 16 4.28 -8.90 -26.88
N VAL A 17 3.10 -9.05 -26.25
CA VAL A 17 2.99 -8.99 -24.79
C VAL A 17 3.88 -10.03 -24.10
N CYS A 18 3.90 -11.28 -24.57
CA CYS A 18 4.78 -12.31 -24.02
C CYS A 18 6.26 -11.91 -24.17
N ALA A 19 6.69 -11.50 -25.37
CA ALA A 19 8.07 -11.06 -25.60
C ALA A 19 8.48 -9.87 -24.72
N TRP A 20 7.55 -8.94 -24.49
CA TRP A 20 7.75 -7.69 -23.74
C TRP A 20 7.58 -7.84 -22.22
N LEU A 21 6.91 -8.89 -21.74
CA LEU A 21 6.83 -9.25 -20.31
C LEU A 21 8.03 -10.09 -19.84
N ILE A 22 8.68 -10.83 -20.75
CA ILE A 22 9.80 -11.75 -20.46
C ILE A 22 11.16 -11.02 -20.28
N ALA A 23 11.28 -9.74 -20.63
CA ALA A 23 12.53 -8.97 -20.63
C ALA A 23 13.12 -8.62 -19.22
N LEU A 24 13.15 -9.59 -18.29
CA LEU A 24 14.03 -9.66 -17.12
C LEU A 24 14.57 -11.09 -16.93
N ALA A 25 14.80 -11.85 -18.00
CA ALA A 25 15.67 -13.01 -17.91
C ALA A 25 17.11 -12.52 -17.72
N VAL A 26 17.58 -12.53 -16.47
CA VAL A 26 19.00 -12.50 -16.10
C VAL A 26 19.77 -13.41 -17.07
N PRO A 27 20.95 -13.01 -17.60
CA PRO A 27 21.72 -13.87 -18.49
C PRO A 27 21.96 -15.24 -17.83
N PRO A 28 21.82 -16.36 -18.56
CA PRO A 28 21.89 -17.69 -17.99
C PRO A 28 23.35 -18.07 -17.72
N CYS A 29 23.94 -17.53 -16.66
CA CYS A 29 25.25 -17.92 -16.17
C CYS A 29 25.20 -17.99 -14.64
N VAL A 30 24.44 -18.96 -14.10
CA VAL A 30 24.85 -19.95 -13.08
C VAL A 30 23.68 -20.95 -13.00
N VAL A 31 23.82 -22.09 -13.69
CA VAL A 31 22.90 -23.23 -13.51
C VAL A 31 23.20 -23.85 -12.15
N GLY A 32 22.20 -23.98 -11.28
CA GLY A 32 22.39 -24.70 -10.03
C GLY A 32 21.32 -24.66 -8.95
N ALA A 33 20.12 -24.12 -9.18
CA ALA A 33 18.93 -24.46 -8.39
C ALA A 33 17.68 -23.91 -9.11
N SER A 34 16.94 -24.79 -9.79
CA SER A 34 15.54 -24.51 -10.08
C SER A 34 14.80 -24.39 -8.76
N LEU A 35 14.58 -23.16 -8.28
CA LEU A 35 13.63 -22.92 -7.21
C LEU A 35 12.28 -23.49 -7.69
N PRO A 36 11.66 -24.43 -6.94
CA PRO A 36 10.34 -24.91 -7.31
C PRO A 36 9.39 -23.71 -7.38
N PRO A 37 8.39 -23.73 -8.27
CA PRO A 37 7.31 -22.76 -8.21
C PRO A 37 6.79 -22.74 -6.76
N LEU A 38 6.79 -21.55 -6.14
CA LEU A 38 6.22 -21.38 -4.80
C LEU A 38 4.82 -21.99 -4.83
N PRO A 39 4.48 -22.87 -3.87
CA PRO A 39 3.26 -23.65 -3.95
C PRO A 39 2.04 -22.75 -4.14
N ALA A 40 1.09 -23.26 -4.94
CA ALA A 40 -0.24 -22.70 -5.11
C ALA A 40 -0.84 -22.30 -3.74
N ALA A 41 -1.26 -21.03 -3.63
CA ALA A 41 -1.94 -20.39 -2.50
C ALA A 41 -1.63 -20.98 -1.11
N GLU A 42 -0.97 -20.20 -0.26
CA GLU A 42 -0.82 -20.58 1.14
C GLU A 42 -2.17 -20.95 1.75
N ARG A 43 -2.19 -22.08 2.46
CA ARG A 43 -3.44 -22.77 2.78
C ARG A 43 -4.01 -22.18 4.06
N GLY A 44 -5.32 -21.96 4.12
CA GLY A 44 -6.01 -21.56 5.36
C GLY A 44 -5.74 -22.49 6.55
N SER A 45 -5.26 -23.72 6.32
CA SER A 45 -4.77 -24.61 7.37
C SER A 45 -3.56 -24.08 8.15
N GLU A 46 -2.81 -23.12 7.61
CA GLU A 46 -1.67 -22.49 8.31
C GLU A 46 -2.08 -21.27 9.14
N VAL A 47 -3.39 -20.96 9.21
CA VAL A 47 -3.91 -19.76 9.87
C VAL A 47 -4.75 -20.11 11.09
N VAL A 48 -4.52 -19.44 12.21
CA VAL A 48 -5.49 -19.38 13.30
C VAL A 48 -6.23 -18.05 13.30
N VAL A 49 -7.52 -18.09 13.63
CA VAL A 49 -8.38 -16.90 13.65
C VAL A 49 -8.85 -16.68 15.08
N VAL A 50 -8.65 -15.47 15.59
CA VAL A 50 -9.04 -15.08 16.95
C VAL A 50 -10.05 -13.95 16.87
N PHE A 51 -11.19 -14.13 17.52
CA PHE A 51 -12.24 -13.12 17.60
C PHE A 51 -12.61 -12.81 19.05
N ASN A 52 -13.07 -11.58 19.31
CA ASN A 52 -13.55 -11.18 20.62
C ASN A 52 -14.99 -11.67 20.82
N ALA A 53 -15.18 -12.60 21.75
CA ALA A 53 -16.48 -13.18 22.06
C ALA A 53 -17.49 -12.17 22.65
N ARG A 54 -17.00 -11.05 23.22
CA ARG A 54 -17.85 -9.95 23.72
C ARG A 54 -18.36 -9.00 22.64
N VAL A 55 -17.83 -9.09 21.42
CA VAL A 55 -18.21 -8.23 20.28
C VAL A 55 -18.88 -9.12 19.23
N ALA A 56 -20.21 -8.99 19.10
CA ALA A 56 -21.00 -9.87 18.25
C ALA A 56 -20.52 -9.87 16.79
N GLU A 57 -20.16 -8.70 16.27
CA GLU A 57 -19.67 -8.49 14.91
C GLU A 57 -18.30 -9.14 14.66
N SER A 58 -17.49 -9.32 15.72
CA SER A 58 -16.16 -9.96 15.65
C SER A 58 -16.26 -11.37 15.09
N ARG A 59 -17.24 -12.14 15.57
CA ARG A 59 -17.52 -13.50 15.08
C ARG A 59 -17.85 -13.50 13.59
N GLY A 60 -18.65 -12.53 13.13
CA GLY A 60 -19.03 -12.41 11.72
C GLY A 60 -17.83 -12.15 10.81
N VAL A 61 -16.83 -11.38 11.27
CA VAL A 61 -15.55 -11.18 10.54
C VAL A 61 -14.75 -12.49 10.50
N ALA A 62 -14.63 -13.19 11.63
CA ALA A 62 -13.88 -14.43 11.73
C ALA A 62 -14.46 -15.56 10.87
N GLU A 63 -15.78 -15.75 10.90
CA GLU A 63 -16.48 -16.74 10.10
C GLU A 63 -16.39 -16.43 8.60
N HIS A 64 -16.47 -15.14 8.24
CA HIS A 64 -16.27 -14.71 6.86
C HIS A 64 -14.87 -15.07 6.36
N TYR A 65 -13.83 -14.68 7.11
CA TYR A 65 -12.45 -14.99 6.75
C TYR A 65 -12.19 -16.49 6.67
N ALA A 66 -12.63 -17.25 7.69
CA ALA A 66 -12.44 -18.68 7.75
C ALA A 66 -13.10 -19.41 6.57
N ARG A 67 -14.30 -18.98 6.16
CA ARG A 67 -14.97 -19.51 4.98
C ARG A 67 -14.20 -19.17 3.70
N SER A 68 -13.81 -17.91 3.53
CA SER A 68 -13.17 -17.43 2.30
C SER A 68 -11.79 -18.05 2.08
N ARG A 69 -10.99 -18.21 3.13
CA ARG A 69 -9.64 -18.84 3.08
C ARG A 69 -9.63 -20.33 3.41
N ARG A 70 -10.80 -20.93 3.68
CA ARG A 70 -10.96 -22.35 4.06
C ARG A 70 -10.12 -22.72 5.29
N VAL A 71 -10.14 -21.86 6.31
CA VAL A 71 -9.51 -22.12 7.61
C VAL A 71 -10.31 -23.23 8.32
N PRO A 72 -9.64 -24.27 8.88
CA PRO A 72 -10.31 -25.31 9.65
C PRO A 72 -11.10 -24.74 10.84
N ARG A 73 -12.27 -25.31 11.14
CA ARG A 73 -13.16 -24.79 12.19
C ARG A 73 -12.52 -24.85 13.56
N GLU A 74 -11.68 -25.86 13.81
CA GLU A 74 -10.89 -26.04 15.01
C GLU A 74 -9.77 -25.01 15.18
N GLN A 75 -9.48 -24.20 14.15
CA GLN A 75 -8.51 -23.09 14.17
C GLN A 75 -9.18 -21.72 14.36
N VAL A 76 -10.49 -21.67 14.63
CA VAL A 76 -11.25 -20.43 14.88
C VAL A 76 -11.60 -20.34 16.37
N TYR A 77 -11.06 -19.35 17.06
CA TYR A 77 -11.17 -19.21 18.52
C TYR A 77 -11.85 -17.91 18.93
N GLY A 78 -12.94 -18.05 19.68
CA GLY A 78 -13.53 -16.93 20.42
C GLY A 78 -12.89 -16.82 21.80
N LEU A 79 -12.36 -15.65 22.14
CA LEU A 79 -11.79 -15.35 23.45
C LEU A 79 -12.55 -14.21 24.10
N ASP A 80 -12.68 -14.26 25.43
CA ASP A 80 -13.36 -13.24 26.21
C ASP A 80 -12.40 -12.08 26.47
N LEU A 81 -12.48 -11.00 25.68
CA LEU A 81 -11.50 -9.90 25.67
C LEU A 81 -12.17 -8.54 25.94
N PRO A 82 -11.43 -7.52 26.41
CA PRO A 82 -11.94 -6.15 26.51
C PRO A 82 -12.44 -5.64 25.15
N THR A 83 -13.52 -4.84 25.16
CA THR A 83 -14.15 -4.33 23.92
C THR A 83 -13.49 -3.06 23.38
N GLY A 84 -12.63 -2.42 24.18
CA GLY A 84 -11.84 -1.27 23.78
C GLY A 84 -10.70 -1.62 22.82
N GLU A 85 -9.95 -0.61 22.38
CA GLU A 85 -8.71 -0.80 21.61
C GLU A 85 -7.50 -1.06 22.51
N ALA A 86 -7.56 -0.70 23.79
CA ALA A 86 -6.49 -0.94 24.75
C ALA A 86 -6.83 -2.14 25.66
N MET A 87 -5.77 -2.82 26.14
CA MET A 87 -5.86 -3.80 27.20
C MET A 87 -4.65 -3.70 28.12
N THR A 88 -4.83 -4.03 29.40
CA THR A 88 -3.72 -4.11 30.35
C THR A 88 -2.80 -5.29 30.02
N ARG A 89 -1.54 -5.24 30.49
CA ARG A 89 -0.60 -6.37 30.39
C ARG A 89 -1.16 -7.65 30.99
N ARG A 90 -1.86 -7.56 32.12
CA ARG A 90 -2.52 -8.71 32.77
C ARG A 90 -3.60 -9.32 31.87
N GLU A 91 -4.48 -8.50 31.31
CA GLU A 91 -5.52 -8.98 30.38
C GLU A 91 -4.89 -9.63 29.14
N PHE A 92 -3.81 -9.06 28.61
CA PHE A 92 -3.09 -9.66 27.49
C PHE A 92 -2.59 -11.07 27.82
N LEU A 93 -1.98 -11.25 28.99
CA LEU A 93 -1.45 -12.55 29.42
C LEU A 93 -2.57 -13.56 29.69
N GLU A 94 -3.54 -13.18 30.52
CA GLU A 94 -4.55 -14.09 31.07
C GLU A 94 -5.69 -14.39 30.08
N GLN A 95 -6.07 -13.42 29.24
CA GLN A 95 -7.26 -13.53 28.37
C GLN A 95 -6.90 -13.80 26.91
N LEU A 96 -5.71 -13.39 26.44
CA LEU A 96 -5.28 -13.58 25.05
C LEU A 96 -4.13 -14.59 24.90
N GLN A 97 -2.93 -14.27 25.41
CA GLN A 97 -1.71 -15.03 25.16
C GLN A 97 -1.78 -16.46 25.69
N GLN A 98 -2.05 -16.65 26.99
CA GLN A 98 -2.06 -17.98 27.60
C GLN A 98 -3.21 -18.86 27.09
N PRO A 99 -4.46 -18.37 26.95
CA PRO A 99 -5.54 -19.16 26.35
C PRO A 99 -5.23 -19.58 24.91
N LEU A 100 -4.66 -18.69 24.09
CA LEU A 100 -4.30 -19.01 22.72
C LEU A 100 -3.18 -20.05 22.67
N LEU A 101 -2.10 -19.87 23.44
CA LEU A 101 -0.99 -20.83 23.50
C LEU A 101 -1.48 -22.25 23.85
N ARG A 102 -2.34 -22.37 24.87
CA ARG A 102 -2.94 -23.66 25.27
C ARG A 102 -3.74 -24.30 24.14
N LYS A 103 -4.55 -23.52 23.42
CA LYS A 103 -5.33 -24.01 22.27
C LYS A 103 -4.42 -24.48 21.13
N LEU A 104 -3.36 -23.73 20.82
CA LEU A 104 -2.40 -24.11 19.78
C LEU A 104 -1.67 -25.41 20.13
N GLU A 105 -1.26 -25.60 21.39
CA GLU A 105 -0.61 -26.83 21.85
C GLU A 105 -1.58 -28.02 21.86
N GLN A 106 -2.79 -27.85 22.44
CA GLN A 106 -3.82 -28.90 22.50
C GLN A 106 -4.21 -29.42 21.12
N ASN A 107 -4.30 -28.53 20.14
CA ASN A 107 -4.65 -28.87 18.75
C ASN A 107 -3.43 -29.28 17.91
N LYS A 108 -2.24 -29.42 18.52
CA LYS A 108 -0.97 -29.77 17.85
C LYS A 108 -0.63 -28.84 16.69
N LEU A 109 -1.04 -27.57 16.78
CA LEU A 109 -0.70 -26.52 15.84
C LEU A 109 0.70 -25.97 16.15
N LEU A 110 1.07 -25.94 17.42
CA LEU A 110 2.44 -25.80 17.90
C LEU A 110 2.79 -27.03 18.76
N THR A 111 3.97 -27.58 18.57
CA THR A 111 4.47 -28.71 19.37
C THR A 111 5.68 -28.25 20.17
N PHE A 112 5.60 -28.38 21.48
CA PHE A 112 6.67 -28.01 22.41
C PHE A 112 7.46 -29.23 22.86
N SER A 113 8.77 -29.06 23.03
CA SER A 113 9.67 -30.05 23.64
C SER A 113 10.56 -29.37 24.66
N PRO A 114 10.95 -30.06 25.76
CA PRO A 114 11.97 -29.56 26.66
C PRO A 114 13.23 -29.14 25.90
N ALA A 115 13.79 -27.99 26.26
CA ALA A 115 15.03 -27.47 25.71
C ALA A 115 15.97 -27.03 26.83
N THR A 116 17.26 -27.21 26.60
CA THR A 116 18.35 -26.79 27.49
C THR A 116 19.38 -25.95 26.74
N ASN A 117 18.99 -25.31 25.62
CA ASN A 117 19.96 -24.59 24.81
C ASN A 117 20.33 -23.28 25.50
N PRO A 118 21.61 -23.11 25.86
CA PRO A 118 22.07 -21.88 26.43
C PRO A 118 22.20 -20.83 25.32
N LEU A 119 21.69 -19.60 25.54
CA LEU A 119 22.31 -18.42 24.93
C LEU A 119 23.82 -18.46 25.24
N PRO A 120 24.72 -17.83 24.45
CA PRO A 120 26.18 -17.91 24.62
C PRO A 120 26.74 -17.52 26.01
N GLN A 121 25.89 -17.11 26.96
CA GLN A 121 26.21 -16.71 28.32
C GLN A 121 25.39 -17.44 29.42
N THR A 122 24.72 -18.56 29.14
CA THR A 122 23.83 -19.19 30.15
C THR A 122 24.50 -20.33 30.91
N ARG A 123 24.25 -20.37 32.22
CA ARG A 123 24.85 -21.30 33.19
C ARG A 123 24.01 -22.59 33.24
N LEU A 124 24.63 -23.70 33.67
CA LEU A 124 23.99 -25.02 33.84
C LEU A 124 22.76 -25.05 34.80
N SER A 125 22.41 -23.93 35.43
CA SER A 125 21.35 -23.80 36.43
C SER A 125 20.02 -23.22 35.92
N ASP A 126 19.91 -22.90 34.62
CA ASP A 126 18.71 -22.23 34.10
C ASP A 126 17.51 -23.19 34.01
N ALA A 127 16.35 -22.67 34.38
CA ALA A 127 15.10 -23.44 34.42
C ALA A 127 14.81 -24.09 33.07
N LEU A 128 14.41 -25.36 33.10
CA LEU A 128 13.86 -26.07 31.94
C LEU A 128 12.72 -25.24 31.33
N PHE A 129 12.93 -24.71 30.13
CA PHE A 129 11.87 -24.14 29.31
C PHE A 129 11.55 -25.07 28.14
N ARG A 130 10.37 -24.95 27.56
CA ARG A 130 10.02 -25.70 26.35
C ARG A 130 10.14 -24.79 25.14
N ARG A 131 10.64 -25.35 24.03
CA ARG A 131 10.71 -24.64 22.74
C ARG A 131 9.77 -25.29 21.73
N VAL A 132 9.28 -24.49 20.79
CA VAL A 132 8.57 -25.01 19.63
C VAL A 132 9.55 -25.83 18.77
N VAL A 133 9.21 -27.09 18.52
CA VAL A 133 9.97 -28.02 17.65
C VAL A 133 9.23 -28.34 16.35
N ALA A 134 7.93 -28.08 16.30
CA ALA A 134 7.14 -28.17 15.08
C ALA A 134 5.99 -27.16 15.12
N ALA A 135 5.70 -26.54 13.97
CA ALA A 135 4.60 -25.60 13.79
C ALA A 135 3.83 -25.96 12.51
N ARG A 136 2.50 -26.05 12.62
CA ARG A 136 1.58 -26.24 11.49
C ARG A 136 0.87 -24.95 11.08
N VAL A 137 0.99 -23.92 11.90
CA VAL A 137 0.45 -22.59 11.67
C VAL A 137 1.59 -21.60 11.60
N ARG A 138 1.51 -20.68 10.64
CA ARG A 138 2.45 -19.58 10.44
C ARG A 138 1.79 -18.23 10.66
N TYR A 139 0.45 -18.17 10.65
CA TYR A 139 -0.31 -16.94 10.75
C TYR A 139 -1.32 -16.97 11.89
N ALA A 140 -1.50 -15.82 12.53
CA ALA A 140 -2.66 -15.53 13.36
C ALA A 140 -3.38 -14.30 12.83
N VAL A 141 -4.71 -14.39 12.73
CA VAL A 141 -5.59 -13.30 12.30
C VAL A 141 -6.45 -12.86 13.47
N LEU A 142 -6.22 -11.64 13.94
CA LEU A 142 -7.07 -11.00 14.95
C LEU A 142 -8.24 -10.31 14.26
N CYS A 143 -9.47 -10.58 14.68
CA CYS A 143 -10.66 -9.98 14.07
C CYS A 143 -11.11 -8.71 14.80
N TYR A 144 -11.94 -7.92 14.12
CA TYR A 144 -12.60 -6.73 14.63
C TYR A 144 -13.03 -6.87 16.09
N GLY A 145 -12.68 -5.93 16.95
CA GLY A 145 -13.02 -6.00 18.38
C GLY A 145 -11.94 -6.63 19.28
N VAL A 146 -10.89 -7.26 18.74
CA VAL A 146 -9.70 -7.65 19.53
C VAL A 146 -8.85 -6.40 19.84
N PRO A 147 -8.42 -6.14 21.09
CA PRO A 147 -7.59 -4.98 21.43
C PRO A 147 -6.36 -4.81 20.50
N THR A 148 -6.00 -3.56 20.20
CA THR A 148 -4.89 -3.19 19.30
C THR A 148 -3.59 -2.98 20.03
N LYS A 149 -3.64 -2.54 21.30
CA LYS A 149 -2.47 -2.16 22.07
C LYS A 149 -2.52 -2.63 23.52
N ILE A 150 -1.34 -2.85 24.07
CA ILE A 150 -1.10 -3.15 25.48
C ILE A 150 -0.70 -1.85 26.16
N GLU A 151 -1.39 -1.51 27.24
CA GLU A 151 -1.11 -0.30 28.02
C GLU A 151 0.22 -0.39 28.76
N LYS A 152 0.82 0.78 28.98
CA LYS A 152 2.01 0.92 29.83
C LYS A 152 1.68 0.47 31.25
N ASP A 153 2.52 -0.40 31.79
CA ASP A 153 2.47 -0.80 33.19
C ASP A 153 3.57 -0.08 33.98
N PRO A 154 3.25 0.96 34.79
CA PRO A 154 4.25 1.70 35.55
C PRO A 154 4.84 0.88 36.72
N THR A 155 4.23 -0.25 37.07
CA THR A 155 4.66 -1.10 38.18
C THR A 155 5.60 -2.22 37.74
N LEU A 156 5.69 -2.46 36.43
CA LEU A 156 6.55 -3.46 35.84
C LEU A 156 8.02 -2.99 35.82
N ILE A 157 8.83 -3.64 36.65
CA ILE A 157 10.29 -3.46 36.68
C ILE A 157 10.92 -4.74 36.14
N GLU A 158 11.42 -4.68 34.91
CA GLU A 158 12.13 -5.80 34.29
C GLU A 158 13.65 -5.66 34.45
N GLU A 159 14.29 -6.74 34.90
CA GLU A 159 15.73 -6.82 34.99
C GLU A 159 16.38 -6.69 33.60
N GLY A 160 17.36 -5.78 33.46
CA GLY A 160 18.05 -5.55 32.19
C GLY A 160 17.42 -4.45 31.33
N ALA A 161 16.21 -3.97 31.66
CA ALA A 161 15.58 -2.85 30.96
C ALA A 161 16.42 -1.55 31.08
N GLU A 162 17.16 -1.40 32.17
CA GLU A 162 18.08 -0.28 32.39
C GLU A 162 19.24 -0.22 31.37
N LYS A 163 19.53 -1.32 30.67
CA LYS A 163 20.58 -1.38 29.64
C LYS A 163 20.15 -0.76 28.31
N ALA A 164 18.85 -0.65 28.07
CA ALA A 164 18.33 0.02 26.89
C ALA A 164 18.45 1.55 27.03
N PRO A 165 18.55 2.31 25.92
CA PRO A 165 18.42 3.76 25.93
C PRO A 165 17.11 4.20 26.62
N PRO A 166 17.12 5.29 27.42
CA PRO A 166 15.95 5.73 28.19
C PRO A 166 14.65 5.81 27.39
N GLU A 167 14.73 6.27 26.14
CA GLU A 167 13.65 6.43 25.20
C GLU A 167 13.01 5.10 24.74
N LEU A 168 13.75 3.99 24.88
CA LEU A 168 13.31 2.62 24.56
C LEU A 168 12.91 1.79 25.80
N ARG A 169 12.99 2.34 27.02
CA ARG A 169 12.57 1.68 28.28
C ARG A 169 11.04 1.72 28.46
N ARG A 170 10.34 1.19 27.47
CA ARG A 170 8.87 1.23 27.32
C ARG A 170 8.34 -0.18 27.25
N ASN A 171 7.21 -0.45 27.91
CA ASN A 171 6.62 -1.79 28.03
C ASN A 171 5.19 -1.88 27.48
N GLU A 172 4.69 -0.80 26.90
CA GLU A 172 3.55 -0.77 25.99
C GLU A 172 3.96 -1.29 24.61
N ALA A 173 3.05 -1.95 23.91
CA ALA A 173 3.29 -2.49 22.57
C ALA A 173 1.98 -2.68 21.81
N ALA A 174 2.07 -2.82 20.50
CA ALA A 174 0.98 -3.36 19.70
C ALA A 174 0.74 -4.83 20.06
N VAL A 175 -0.54 -5.21 20.19
CA VAL A 175 -0.94 -6.59 20.48
C VAL A 175 -0.42 -7.54 19.41
N ASP A 176 -0.44 -7.12 18.14
CA ASP A 176 -0.05 -7.95 16.99
C ASP A 176 1.41 -8.42 17.11
N THR A 177 2.35 -7.48 17.22
CA THR A 177 3.79 -7.80 17.24
C THR A 177 4.24 -8.36 18.60
N GLN A 178 3.54 -8.07 19.71
CA GLN A 178 3.77 -8.79 20.96
C GLN A 178 3.30 -10.25 20.86
N LEU A 179 2.14 -10.49 20.23
CA LEU A 179 1.60 -11.84 20.07
C LEU A 179 2.39 -12.66 19.05
N ALA A 180 3.10 -12.03 18.11
CA ALA A 180 4.04 -12.72 17.22
C ALA A 180 5.16 -13.46 17.96
N LEU A 181 5.44 -13.10 19.21
CA LEU A 181 6.39 -13.80 20.09
C LEU A 181 5.80 -15.01 20.82
N LEU A 182 4.53 -15.35 20.57
CA LEU A 182 3.87 -16.52 21.19
C LEU A 182 4.70 -17.83 21.11
N PRO A 183 5.40 -18.15 20.00
CA PRO A 183 6.24 -19.35 19.92
C PRO A 183 7.43 -19.37 20.89
N VAL A 184 7.84 -18.22 21.42
CA VAL A 184 8.96 -18.08 22.35
C VAL A 184 8.52 -17.56 23.73
N ALA A 185 7.22 -17.49 24.00
CA ALA A 185 6.69 -16.91 25.24
C ALA A 185 7.22 -17.61 26.52
N GLU A 186 7.44 -18.94 26.49
CA GLU A 186 7.99 -19.69 27.63
C GLU A 186 9.46 -19.36 27.94
N GLN A 187 10.18 -18.74 26.99
CA GLN A 187 11.54 -18.22 27.20
C GLN A 187 11.54 -16.90 27.98
N LYS A 188 10.36 -16.34 28.25
CA LYS A 188 10.17 -15.06 28.95
C LYS A 188 11.01 -13.93 28.34
N PRO A 189 10.85 -13.65 27.04
CA PRO A 189 11.51 -12.50 26.44
C PRO A 189 11.06 -11.22 27.18
N PRO A 190 11.94 -10.21 27.33
CA PRO A 190 11.58 -8.99 28.03
C PRO A 190 10.44 -8.28 27.29
N TRP A 191 9.55 -7.65 28.04
CA TRP A 191 8.45 -6.87 27.49
C TRP A 191 8.87 -5.44 27.17
N ALA A 192 9.90 -4.95 27.83
CA ALA A 192 10.45 -3.63 27.61
C ALA A 192 11.35 -3.60 26.37
N GLY A 193 11.07 -2.65 25.48
CA GLY A 193 11.87 -2.37 24.30
C GLY A 193 11.57 -3.27 23.08
N PRO A 194 12.14 -2.92 21.93
CA PRO A 194 12.00 -3.69 20.71
C PRO A 194 12.77 -5.02 20.77
N LEU A 195 12.19 -6.08 20.22
CA LEU A 195 12.80 -7.41 20.15
C LEU A 195 13.09 -7.86 18.73
N HIS A 196 14.09 -8.71 18.55
CA HIS A 196 14.35 -9.31 17.25
C HIS A 196 13.22 -10.26 16.85
N ASN A 197 12.89 -10.29 15.56
CA ASN A 197 11.86 -11.16 15.01
C ASN A 197 12.37 -12.62 14.91
N PRO A 198 11.84 -13.58 15.68
CA PRO A 198 12.26 -14.98 15.58
C PRO A 198 11.71 -15.69 14.33
N GLY A 199 10.79 -15.06 13.57
CA GLY A 199 10.30 -15.55 12.28
C GLY A 199 9.29 -16.71 12.34
N LEU A 200 8.65 -16.95 13.49
CA LEU A 200 7.87 -18.16 13.74
C LEU A 200 6.34 -17.99 13.65
N LEU A 201 5.81 -16.79 13.90
CA LEU A 201 4.37 -16.49 13.82
C LEU A 201 4.15 -15.07 13.31
N MET A 202 3.36 -14.92 12.25
CA MET A 202 3.00 -13.64 11.67
C MET A 202 1.56 -13.29 12.05
N VAL A 203 1.41 -12.28 12.90
CA VAL A 203 0.12 -11.80 13.38
C VAL A 203 -0.31 -10.57 12.59
N THR A 204 -1.51 -10.63 12.02
CA THR A 204 -2.17 -9.52 11.33
C THR A 204 -3.59 -9.38 11.87
N ARG A 205 -4.29 -8.31 11.51
CA ARG A 205 -5.69 -8.12 11.91
C ARG A 205 -6.62 -7.72 10.76
N LEU A 206 -7.83 -8.23 10.83
CA LEU A 206 -8.98 -7.79 10.05
C LEU A 206 -9.85 -6.90 10.95
N ASP A 207 -9.53 -5.60 10.95
CA ASP A 207 -10.13 -4.59 11.82
C ASP A 207 -10.20 -3.25 11.06
N GLY A 208 -10.81 -2.23 11.64
CA GLY A 208 -10.96 -0.91 11.05
C GLY A 208 -12.17 -0.16 11.60
N PRO A 209 -12.59 0.96 10.99
CA PRO A 209 -13.69 1.79 11.49
C PRO A 209 -15.02 1.05 11.66
N SER A 210 -15.21 -0.07 10.97
CA SER A 210 -16.38 -0.95 11.16
C SER A 210 -16.06 -2.41 10.82
N ALA A 211 -16.88 -3.33 11.34
CA ALA A 211 -16.83 -4.74 10.96
C ALA A 211 -17.11 -4.99 9.47
N ALA A 212 -17.84 -4.08 8.80
CA ALA A 212 -18.05 -4.14 7.35
C ALA A 212 -16.73 -3.87 6.60
N ILE A 213 -15.99 -2.84 7.01
CA ILE A 213 -14.65 -2.55 6.45
C ILE A 213 -13.70 -3.72 6.71
N ALA A 214 -13.70 -4.27 7.93
CA ALA A 214 -12.88 -5.42 8.30
C ALA A 214 -13.11 -6.65 7.40
N ARG A 215 -14.39 -6.98 7.08
CA ARG A 215 -14.72 -8.03 6.11
C ARG A 215 -14.26 -7.67 4.70
N GLY A 216 -14.46 -6.42 4.29
CA GLY A 216 -14.09 -5.92 2.98
C GLY A 216 -12.58 -5.98 2.69
N LEU A 217 -11.71 -6.02 3.71
CA LEU A 217 -10.27 -6.23 3.51
C LEU A 217 -9.98 -7.57 2.84
N VAL A 218 -10.72 -8.62 3.25
CA VAL A 218 -10.61 -9.97 2.68
C VAL A 218 -11.17 -10.00 1.26
N ASP A 219 -12.32 -9.37 1.04
CA ASP A 219 -13.00 -9.38 -0.25
C ASP A 219 -12.15 -8.67 -1.32
N LYS A 220 -11.57 -7.52 -0.98
CA LYS A 220 -10.67 -6.77 -1.88
C LYS A 220 -9.35 -7.51 -2.13
N ALA A 221 -8.82 -8.23 -1.14
CA ALA A 221 -7.63 -9.05 -1.33
C ALA A 221 -7.88 -10.20 -2.32
N LEU A 222 -9.00 -10.89 -2.19
CA LEU A 222 -9.39 -11.99 -3.09
C LEU A 222 -9.73 -11.50 -4.50
N ASP A 223 -10.35 -10.32 -4.61
CA ASP A 223 -10.57 -9.68 -5.91
C ASP A 223 -9.25 -9.39 -6.62
N ALA A 224 -8.29 -8.79 -5.94
CA ALA A 224 -6.96 -8.50 -6.50
C ALA A 224 -6.13 -9.77 -6.79
N GLU A 225 -6.29 -10.85 -6.04
CA GLU A 225 -5.69 -12.16 -6.38
C GLU A 225 -6.30 -12.77 -7.65
N THR A 226 -7.59 -12.54 -7.88
CA THR A 226 -8.31 -13.08 -9.04
C THR A 226 -8.09 -12.24 -10.31
N ASN A 227 -8.00 -10.92 -10.13
CA ASN A 227 -8.07 -9.96 -11.22
C ASN A 227 -6.76 -9.17 -11.40
N GLY A 228 -5.84 -9.20 -10.44
CA GLY A 228 -4.60 -8.44 -10.41
C GLY A 228 -4.68 -7.19 -9.53
N LEU A 229 -3.53 -6.78 -8.98
CA LEU A 229 -3.35 -5.46 -8.39
C LEU A 229 -2.94 -4.45 -9.49
N TRP A 230 -3.87 -3.57 -9.83
CA TRP A 230 -3.70 -2.56 -10.88
C TRP A 230 -3.85 -1.15 -10.31
N GLY A 231 -3.41 -0.15 -11.09
CA GLY A 231 -3.56 1.26 -10.77
C GLY A 231 -2.24 2.02 -10.81
N ARG A 232 -2.20 3.13 -10.07
CA ARG A 232 -1.09 4.07 -9.96
C ARG A 232 -0.42 3.99 -8.60
N ALA A 233 0.85 4.37 -8.54
CA ALA A 233 1.64 4.39 -7.32
C ALA A 233 2.00 5.83 -6.96
N TYR A 234 1.71 6.24 -5.73
CA TYR A 234 1.95 7.59 -5.23
C TYR A 234 2.85 7.54 -3.99
N PHE A 235 3.98 8.24 -4.05
CA PHE A 235 4.93 8.34 -2.94
C PHE A 235 5.14 9.80 -2.58
N ASP A 236 4.97 10.13 -1.31
CA ASP A 236 5.00 11.49 -0.78
C ASP A 236 6.17 11.62 0.21
N ALA A 237 7.34 11.99 -0.30
CA ALA A 237 8.57 12.15 0.48
C ALA A 237 8.81 13.64 0.79
N ARG A 238 9.62 13.94 1.79
CA ARG A 238 9.79 15.31 2.31
C ARG A 238 10.91 16.11 1.65
N GLY A 239 11.70 15.47 0.76
CA GLY A 239 12.85 16.11 0.12
C GLY A 239 13.99 16.44 1.08
N LEU A 240 14.20 15.61 2.12
CA LEU A 240 15.18 15.88 3.17
C LEU A 240 16.62 15.84 2.65
N ALA A 241 17.45 16.75 3.17
CA ALA A 241 18.85 16.85 2.83
C ALA A 241 19.66 15.62 3.29
N THR A 242 20.84 15.45 2.70
CA THR A 242 21.66 14.25 2.90
C THR A 242 22.15 14.04 4.33
N ASN A 243 22.23 15.11 5.11
CA ASN A 243 22.70 15.17 6.49
C ASN A 243 21.57 15.24 7.53
N ASP A 244 20.30 15.16 7.11
CA ASP A 244 19.16 15.17 8.02
C ASP A 244 19.04 13.83 8.77
N SER A 245 18.84 13.88 10.09
CA SER A 245 18.70 12.67 10.92
C SER A 245 17.48 11.82 10.57
N TYR A 246 16.47 12.43 9.94
CA TYR A 246 15.26 11.77 9.45
C TYR A 246 15.36 11.36 7.99
N ARG A 247 16.48 11.53 7.30
CA ARG A 247 16.61 11.13 5.89
C ARG A 247 16.19 9.67 5.61
N LEU A 248 16.36 8.78 6.58
CA LEU A 248 16.09 7.35 6.44
C LEU A 248 14.68 7.04 5.90
N GLY A 249 13.62 7.71 6.36
CA GLY A 249 12.27 7.43 5.85
C GLY A 249 12.05 7.94 4.40
N ASP A 250 12.79 8.95 3.98
CA ASP A 250 12.77 9.53 2.64
C ASP A 250 13.44 8.51 1.70
N ASP A 251 14.53 7.90 2.16
CA ASP A 251 15.21 6.83 1.45
C ASP A 251 14.33 5.56 1.33
N TYR A 252 13.51 5.23 2.34
CA TYR A 252 12.49 4.17 2.24
C TYR A 252 11.47 4.46 1.13
N LEU A 253 10.88 5.66 1.13
CA LEU A 253 9.88 6.05 0.13
C LEU A 253 10.46 6.15 -1.28
N ARG A 254 11.63 6.78 -1.45
CA ARG A 254 12.35 6.84 -2.73
C ARG A 254 12.69 5.46 -3.27
N GLY A 255 13.15 4.56 -2.40
CA GLY A 255 13.46 3.18 -2.76
C GLY A 255 12.21 2.46 -3.28
N ALA A 256 11.12 2.54 -2.53
CA ALA A 256 9.84 1.94 -2.89
C ALA A 256 9.30 2.49 -4.22
N ALA A 257 9.36 3.81 -4.43
CA ALA A 257 8.95 4.45 -5.68
C ALA A 257 9.74 3.93 -6.89
N ARG A 258 11.07 3.82 -6.77
CA ARG A 258 11.90 3.27 -7.86
C ARG A 258 11.56 1.81 -8.16
N LEU A 259 11.25 1.01 -7.15
CA LEU A 259 10.82 -0.38 -7.36
C LEU A 259 9.46 -0.46 -8.05
N ALA A 260 8.48 0.32 -7.60
CA ALA A 260 7.16 0.37 -8.22
C ALA A 260 7.24 0.78 -9.70
N GLN A 261 8.04 1.82 -10.00
CA GLN A 261 8.28 2.27 -11.36
C GLN A 261 8.94 1.19 -12.23
N ARG A 262 10.00 0.53 -11.74
CA ARG A 262 10.69 -0.56 -12.46
C ARG A 262 9.82 -1.80 -12.66
N PHE A 263 8.89 -2.06 -11.74
CA PHE A 263 7.91 -3.12 -11.89
C PHE A 263 6.90 -2.81 -13.01
N GLY A 264 6.67 -1.53 -13.29
CA GLY A 264 5.79 -1.03 -14.36
C GLY A 264 4.57 -0.28 -13.86
N PHE A 265 4.46 0.03 -12.56
CA PHE A 265 3.41 0.94 -12.09
C PHE A 265 3.66 2.36 -12.61
N GLU A 266 2.59 3.02 -13.06
CA GLU A 266 2.64 4.46 -13.31
C GLU A 266 2.84 5.16 -11.96
N THR A 267 4.04 5.73 -11.75
CA THR A 267 4.52 6.11 -10.42
C THR A 267 4.80 7.60 -10.35
N GLU A 268 4.26 8.26 -9.32
CA GLU A 268 4.55 9.63 -8.96
C GLU A 268 5.29 9.65 -7.61
N LEU A 269 6.43 10.36 -7.57
CA LEU A 269 7.19 10.63 -6.36
C LEU A 269 7.20 12.15 -6.18
N ASP A 270 6.56 12.63 -5.13
CA ASP A 270 6.71 14.00 -4.67
C ASP A 270 7.85 14.08 -3.64
N GLU A 271 8.70 15.09 -3.78
CA GLU A 271 9.85 15.35 -2.91
C GLU A 271 9.78 16.76 -2.30
N LYS A 272 8.58 17.35 -2.19
CA LYS A 272 8.41 18.66 -1.54
C LYS A 272 8.27 18.49 -0.03
N PRO A 273 8.58 19.53 0.76
CA PRO A 273 8.38 19.49 2.20
C PRO A 273 6.90 19.32 2.60
N GLU A 274 5.98 19.89 1.82
CA GLU A 274 4.54 19.73 1.98
C GLU A 274 4.02 18.42 1.36
N THR A 275 3.03 17.80 2.02
CA THR A 275 2.33 16.65 1.46
C THR A 275 1.51 17.02 0.22
N PHE A 276 1.11 16.02 -0.57
CA PHE A 276 0.20 16.21 -1.70
C PHE A 276 -1.00 17.06 -1.28
N SER A 277 -1.34 18.09 -2.08
CA SER A 277 -2.48 18.96 -1.78
C SER A 277 -3.80 18.19 -1.80
N ALA A 278 -4.82 18.73 -1.11
CA ALA A 278 -6.16 18.14 -1.12
C ALA A 278 -6.75 18.00 -2.52
N GLY A 279 -6.39 18.89 -3.45
CA GLY A 279 -6.79 18.82 -4.85
C GLY A 279 -5.89 17.97 -5.73
N HIS A 280 -4.80 17.38 -5.24
CA HIS A 280 -3.95 16.54 -6.08
C HIS A 280 -4.77 15.38 -6.68
N PRO A 281 -4.85 15.24 -8.01
CA PRO A 281 -5.78 14.32 -8.65
C PRO A 281 -5.25 12.87 -8.66
N MET A 282 -5.16 12.29 -7.46
CA MET A 282 -4.83 10.87 -7.27
C MET A 282 -5.99 10.01 -7.76
N SER A 283 -5.74 9.21 -8.80
CA SER A 283 -6.75 8.33 -9.39
C SER A 283 -6.27 6.88 -9.37
N GLN A 284 -7.22 5.95 -9.23
CA GLN A 284 -6.97 4.50 -9.25
C GLN A 284 -5.71 4.09 -8.48
N ILE A 285 -5.64 4.41 -7.19
CA ILE A 285 -4.48 4.20 -6.32
C ILE A 285 -4.30 2.70 -6.06
N ALA A 286 -3.18 2.15 -6.50
CA ALA A 286 -2.73 0.79 -6.15
C ALA A 286 -1.78 0.81 -4.94
N LEU A 287 -0.89 1.81 -4.91
CA LEU A 287 0.11 1.96 -3.86
C LEU A 287 0.13 3.42 -3.41
N TYR A 288 0.06 3.63 -2.10
CA TYR A 288 0.33 4.92 -1.47
C TYR A 288 1.31 4.75 -0.31
N ALA A 289 2.34 5.58 -0.25
CA ALA A 289 3.16 5.75 0.95
C ALA A 289 3.60 7.20 1.12
N GLY A 290 3.32 7.82 2.26
CA GLY A 290 3.63 9.25 2.48
C GLY A 290 4.26 9.61 3.83
N TRP A 291 4.75 10.84 3.94
CA TRP A 291 5.47 11.39 5.09
C TRP A 291 5.44 12.94 5.11
N TYR A 292 5.31 13.75 6.18
CA TYR A 292 4.95 13.55 7.60
C TYR A 292 3.83 14.52 7.99
N ASP A 293 2.61 14.04 8.14
CA ASP A 293 1.53 14.82 8.74
C ASP A 293 0.91 14.07 9.91
N GLN A 294 0.63 14.81 10.99
CA GLN A 294 -0.06 14.28 12.16
C GLN A 294 -1.53 13.99 11.84
N ASP A 295 -2.22 14.99 11.29
CA ASP A 295 -3.61 14.87 10.89
C ASP A 295 -3.68 14.33 9.46
N VAL A 296 -4.76 13.60 9.15
CA VAL A 296 -4.96 13.11 7.78
C VAL A 296 -5.14 14.29 6.83
N SER A 297 -4.26 14.35 5.84
CA SER A 297 -4.13 15.48 4.91
C SER A 297 -4.26 15.05 3.45
N GLY A 298 -4.05 16.00 2.55
CA GLY A 298 -4.03 15.76 1.11
C GLY A 298 -5.31 15.14 0.55
N PRO A 299 -5.21 14.33 -0.51
CA PRO A 299 -6.37 13.73 -1.18
C PRO A 299 -7.24 12.86 -0.26
N PHE A 300 -6.71 12.41 0.89
CA PHE A 300 -7.43 11.59 1.85
C PHE A 300 -8.46 12.38 2.68
N THR A 301 -8.43 13.71 2.60
CA THR A 301 -9.49 14.58 3.16
C THR A 301 -10.76 14.58 2.29
N GLN A 302 -10.67 14.19 1.00
CA GLN A 302 -11.83 14.14 0.11
C GLN A 302 -12.81 13.05 0.54
N SER A 303 -14.11 13.25 0.27
CA SER A 303 -15.15 12.29 0.66
C SER A 303 -14.95 10.91 0.03
N VAL A 304 -14.49 10.88 -1.23
CA VAL A 304 -14.21 9.68 -2.02
C VAL A 304 -12.75 9.70 -2.47
N VAL A 305 -12.08 8.56 -2.32
CA VAL A 305 -10.71 8.32 -2.81
C VAL A 305 -10.76 7.07 -3.68
N GLU A 306 -10.07 7.09 -4.82
CA GLU A 306 -10.13 6.01 -5.81
C GLU A 306 -9.11 4.91 -5.52
N PHE A 307 -9.17 4.27 -4.35
CA PHE A 307 -8.37 3.07 -4.11
C PHE A 307 -8.84 1.90 -4.97
N MET A 308 -7.89 1.20 -5.59
CA MET A 308 -8.15 -0.02 -6.34
C MET A 308 -8.30 -1.22 -5.38
N PRO A 309 -9.08 -2.25 -5.73
CA PRO A 309 -9.04 -3.52 -5.01
C PRO A 309 -7.61 -4.03 -4.89
N GLY A 310 -7.24 -4.48 -3.70
CA GLY A 310 -5.88 -4.91 -3.39
C GLY A 310 -4.90 -3.79 -3.02
N ALA A 311 -5.31 -2.53 -3.04
CA ALA A 311 -4.41 -1.42 -2.80
C ALA A 311 -3.76 -1.45 -1.41
N PHE A 312 -2.46 -1.14 -1.39
CA PHE A 312 -1.70 -0.89 -0.16
C PHE A 312 -1.59 0.62 0.07
N ALA A 313 -1.81 1.05 1.31
CA ALA A 313 -1.62 2.44 1.71
C ALA A 313 -0.86 2.51 3.03
N TYR A 314 0.03 3.49 3.17
CA TYR A 314 0.78 3.72 4.40
C TYR A 314 1.09 5.22 4.57
N HIS A 315 1.08 5.72 5.79
CA HIS A 315 1.60 7.05 6.09
C HIS A 315 2.52 6.95 7.29
N LEU A 316 3.78 7.35 7.09
CA LEU A 316 4.80 7.34 8.12
C LEU A 316 4.46 8.45 9.12
N TYR A 317 3.79 8.08 10.21
CA TYR A 317 3.52 8.94 11.35
C TYR A 317 3.49 8.12 12.65
N SER A 318 4.07 8.64 13.72
CA SER A 318 4.28 7.91 14.99
C SER A 318 3.00 7.40 15.63
N PHE A 319 1.88 8.10 15.45
CA PHE A 319 0.58 7.74 16.02
C PHE A 319 -0.44 7.36 14.93
N SER A 320 0.04 6.91 13.77
CA SER A 320 -0.76 6.57 12.59
C SER A 320 -1.85 5.53 12.85
N ALA A 321 -1.69 4.69 13.87
CA ALA A 321 -2.66 3.68 14.31
C ALA A 321 -3.09 3.87 15.79
N GLN A 322 -3.00 5.09 16.34
CA GLN A 322 -3.42 5.34 17.71
C GLN A 322 -4.91 5.02 17.92
N THR A 323 -5.76 5.19 16.91
CA THR A 323 -7.12 4.64 16.91
C THR A 323 -7.44 4.14 15.51
N ILE A 324 -7.70 2.84 15.37
CA ILE A 324 -7.99 2.24 14.06
C ILE A 324 -9.50 2.13 13.79
N ARG A 325 -10.32 2.15 14.84
CA ARG A 325 -11.79 2.09 14.77
C ARG A 325 -12.43 3.47 14.66
N SER A 326 -11.69 4.45 14.13
CA SER A 326 -12.18 5.78 13.78
C SER A 326 -12.00 6.04 12.29
N ALA A 327 -13.02 6.61 11.66
CA ALA A 327 -13.07 6.85 10.22
C ALA A 327 -12.24 8.06 9.76
N ASN A 328 -11.82 8.93 10.68
CA ASN A 328 -11.25 10.25 10.36
C ASN A 328 -10.24 10.78 11.39
N HIS A 329 -9.79 9.97 12.35
CA HIS A 329 -8.85 10.41 13.39
C HIS A 329 -7.40 10.07 13.03
N SER A 330 -7.05 8.79 13.00
CA SER A 330 -5.70 8.35 12.64
C SER A 330 -5.62 7.92 11.17
N TRP A 331 -4.41 7.96 10.61
CA TRP A 331 -4.12 7.57 9.24
C TRP A 331 -4.64 6.17 8.89
N VAL A 332 -4.34 5.16 9.71
CA VAL A 332 -4.76 3.77 9.44
C VAL A 332 -6.26 3.63 9.31
N GLY A 333 -7.04 4.13 10.28
CA GLY A 333 -8.50 4.06 10.24
C GLY A 333 -9.08 4.79 9.02
N THR A 334 -8.52 5.96 8.71
CA THR A 334 -8.97 6.77 7.57
C THR A 334 -8.63 6.12 6.23
N LEU A 335 -7.40 5.61 6.03
CA LEU A 335 -7.02 4.93 4.81
C LEU A 335 -7.92 3.71 4.53
N LEU A 336 -8.25 2.94 5.57
CA LEU A 336 -9.19 1.82 5.45
C LEU A 336 -10.61 2.30 5.14
N GLN A 337 -11.08 3.38 5.78
CA GLN A 337 -12.38 4.02 5.47
C GLN A 337 -12.46 4.46 4.00
N LYS A 338 -11.34 4.95 3.46
CA LYS A 338 -11.23 5.45 2.08
C LYS A 338 -11.11 4.33 1.04
N GLY A 339 -10.84 3.09 1.46
CA GLY A 339 -10.87 1.94 0.56
C GLY A 339 -9.56 1.16 0.46
N ALA A 340 -8.50 1.51 1.18
CA ALA A 340 -7.28 0.72 1.22
C ALA A 340 -7.56 -0.73 1.65
N THR A 341 -6.90 -1.70 1.02
CA THR A 341 -7.10 -3.13 1.27
C THR A 341 -6.22 -3.63 2.41
N CYS A 342 -5.01 -3.09 2.50
CA CYS A 342 -4.11 -3.35 3.61
C CYS A 342 -3.27 -2.10 3.94
N THR A 343 -2.85 -2.02 5.20
CA THR A 343 -2.02 -0.92 5.73
C THR A 343 -1.24 -1.41 6.94
N MET A 344 -0.21 -0.66 7.32
CA MET A 344 0.49 -0.78 8.60
C MET A 344 0.43 0.56 9.33
N GLY A 345 0.67 0.57 10.63
CA GLY A 345 0.81 1.81 11.38
C GLY A 345 1.20 1.58 12.83
N ALA A 346 1.49 2.67 13.54
CA ALA A 346 2.02 2.63 14.89
C ALA A 346 0.96 3.05 15.93
N VAL A 347 0.75 2.21 16.95
CA VAL A 347 -0.26 2.43 18.00
C VAL A 347 0.17 3.45 19.06
N ASP A 348 1.48 3.71 19.13
CA ASP A 348 2.23 4.64 19.98
C ASP A 348 3.59 4.93 19.28
N GLU A 349 4.43 5.79 19.85
CA GLU A 349 5.71 6.25 19.28
C GLU A 349 6.68 5.10 18.96
N PRO A 350 6.98 4.83 17.67
CA PRO A 350 7.91 3.78 17.27
C PRO A 350 9.36 4.25 17.19
N TYR A 351 9.61 5.57 17.11
CA TYR A 351 10.80 6.17 16.49
C TYR A 351 10.99 5.74 15.03
N LEU A 352 11.69 6.55 14.23
CA LEU A 352 11.84 6.28 12.80
C LEU A 352 12.42 4.89 12.51
N SER A 353 13.42 4.44 13.27
CA SER A 353 14.04 3.11 13.11
C SER A 353 13.14 1.94 13.53
N GLY A 354 12.09 2.20 14.30
CA GLY A 354 11.06 1.22 14.66
C GLY A 354 9.86 1.20 13.70
N THR A 355 9.84 2.05 12.67
CA THR A 355 8.80 2.01 11.63
C THR A 355 9.10 0.94 10.56
N PRO A 356 8.06 0.45 9.85
CA PRO A 356 8.27 -0.47 8.73
C PRO A 356 9.13 0.15 7.60
N ASP A 357 10.13 -0.59 7.14
CA ASP A 357 10.91 -0.23 5.94
C ASP A 357 10.06 -0.50 4.69
N ILE A 358 9.49 0.56 4.13
CA ILE A 358 8.58 0.45 2.98
C ILE A 358 9.30 0.02 1.69
N PHE A 359 10.61 0.29 1.57
CA PHE A 359 11.39 -0.25 0.46
C PHE A 359 11.46 -1.78 0.55
N VAL A 360 11.77 -2.31 1.74
CA VAL A 360 11.77 -3.76 1.98
C VAL A 360 10.38 -4.36 1.75
N PHE A 361 9.33 -3.73 2.28
CA PHE A 361 7.95 -4.18 2.08
C PHE A 361 7.61 -4.33 0.59
N VAL A 362 7.78 -3.25 -0.19
CA VAL A 362 7.47 -3.23 -1.63
C VAL A 362 8.30 -4.26 -2.40
N SER A 363 9.59 -4.39 -2.06
CA SER A 363 10.47 -5.39 -2.67
C SER A 363 9.99 -6.83 -2.45
N ARG A 364 9.60 -7.18 -1.21
CA ARG A 364 9.10 -8.52 -0.90
C ARG A 364 7.71 -8.77 -1.50
N PHE A 365 6.81 -7.81 -1.33
CA PHE A 365 5.42 -7.93 -1.75
C PHE A 365 5.28 -8.03 -3.28
N MET A 366 5.97 -7.15 -4.02
CA MET A 366 5.82 -7.07 -5.48
C MET A 366 6.84 -7.92 -6.23
N SER A 367 8.13 -7.74 -5.95
CA SER A 367 9.19 -8.34 -6.78
C SER A 367 9.42 -9.82 -6.45
N LEU A 368 9.23 -10.22 -5.19
CA LEU A 368 9.37 -11.61 -4.76
C LEU A 368 8.02 -12.32 -4.56
N GLY A 369 6.91 -11.59 -4.75
CA GLY A 369 5.56 -12.12 -4.64
C GLY A 369 5.26 -12.72 -3.27
N PHE A 370 5.77 -12.13 -2.18
CA PHE A 370 5.44 -12.56 -0.82
C PHE A 370 3.96 -12.28 -0.52
N THR A 371 3.37 -13.00 0.43
CA THR A 371 2.08 -12.59 0.99
C THR A 371 2.20 -11.26 1.73
N PHE A 372 1.08 -10.58 1.97
CA PHE A 372 1.06 -9.35 2.76
C PHE A 372 1.65 -9.56 4.15
N GLY A 373 1.32 -10.67 4.83
CA GLY A 373 1.86 -10.99 6.14
C GLY A 373 3.39 -11.15 6.11
N GLU A 374 3.92 -11.93 5.15
CA GLU A 374 5.36 -12.13 5.00
C GLU A 374 6.11 -10.83 4.68
N ALA A 375 5.58 -10.03 3.75
CA ALA A 375 6.19 -8.76 3.39
C ALA A 375 6.15 -7.75 4.56
N ALA A 376 5.04 -7.68 5.29
CA ALA A 376 4.89 -6.79 6.44
C ALA A 376 5.87 -7.13 7.57
N TYR A 377 6.06 -8.42 7.88
CA TYR A 377 7.01 -8.87 8.90
C TYR A 377 8.47 -8.78 8.45
N ALA A 378 8.75 -8.96 7.15
CA ALA A 378 10.09 -8.74 6.60
C ALA A 378 10.51 -7.26 6.66
N ALA A 379 9.55 -6.34 6.60
CA ALA A 379 9.78 -4.90 6.70
C ALA A 379 9.91 -4.39 8.14
N GLN A 380 9.64 -5.21 9.16
CA GLN A 380 9.83 -4.80 10.55
C GLN A 380 11.28 -4.99 10.98
N THR A 381 11.84 -3.96 11.62
CA THR A 381 13.14 -4.05 12.30
C THR A 381 13.04 -4.76 13.65
N SER A 382 11.84 -4.78 14.25
CA SER A 382 11.60 -5.35 15.57
C SER A 382 10.14 -5.80 15.78
N LEU A 383 9.95 -6.68 16.77
CA LEU A 383 8.67 -7.11 17.32
C LEU A 383 8.51 -6.61 18.76
N SER A 384 7.35 -6.88 19.38
CA SER A 384 7.00 -6.36 20.70
C SER A 384 7.16 -4.84 20.80
N TRP A 385 6.81 -4.16 19.71
CA TRP A 385 6.93 -2.72 19.57
C TRP A 385 5.62 -2.14 19.06
N GLN A 386 5.64 -0.96 18.45
CA GLN A 386 4.41 -0.19 18.24
C GLN A 386 3.66 -0.50 16.94
N THR A 387 4.17 -1.35 16.05
CA THR A 387 3.52 -1.62 14.75
C THR A 387 2.33 -2.57 14.87
N THR A 388 1.18 -2.19 14.31
CA THR A 388 0.04 -3.06 13.99
C THR A 388 -0.09 -3.24 12.48
N ILE A 389 -0.58 -4.41 12.04
CA ILE A 389 -0.59 -4.83 10.63
C ILE A 389 -2.02 -5.20 10.25
N LEU A 390 -2.64 -4.43 9.35
CA LEU A 390 -4.06 -4.53 9.02
C LEU A 390 -4.25 -5.03 7.59
N GLY A 391 -4.91 -6.17 7.44
CA GLY A 391 -5.14 -6.84 6.16
C GLY A 391 -5.13 -8.36 6.28
N ASP A 392 -5.55 -9.04 5.21
CA ASP A 392 -5.47 -10.49 5.11
C ASP A 392 -3.99 -10.93 5.01
N PRO A 393 -3.47 -11.75 5.94
CA PRO A 393 -2.06 -12.15 5.90
C PRO A 393 -1.71 -12.97 4.68
N LEU A 394 -2.67 -13.70 4.10
CA LEU A 394 -2.46 -14.55 2.93
C LEU A 394 -2.59 -13.78 1.60
N TYR A 395 -2.93 -12.49 1.65
CA TYR A 395 -3.11 -11.67 0.45
C TYR A 395 -1.85 -11.66 -0.41
N ARG A 396 -1.94 -12.17 -1.65
CA ARG A 396 -0.80 -12.36 -2.54
C ARG A 396 -1.13 -12.00 -4.01
N PRO A 397 -1.18 -10.70 -4.34
CA PRO A 397 -1.61 -10.25 -5.68
C PRO A 397 -0.65 -10.63 -6.82
N PHE A 398 0.61 -10.93 -6.49
CA PHE A 398 1.65 -11.33 -7.45
C PHE A 398 2.02 -12.82 -7.34
N GLY A 399 1.06 -13.64 -6.87
CA GLY A 399 1.24 -15.10 -6.80
C GLY A 399 1.14 -15.82 -8.15
N GLN A 400 0.51 -15.19 -9.14
CA GLN A 400 0.45 -15.66 -10.54
C GLN A 400 1.44 -14.86 -11.40
N SER A 401 1.97 -15.46 -12.47
CA SER A 401 2.75 -14.70 -13.45
C SER A 401 1.89 -13.66 -14.16
N LEU A 402 2.46 -12.48 -14.42
CA LEU A 402 1.78 -11.39 -15.12
C LEU A 402 1.30 -11.79 -16.52
N GLU A 403 2.04 -12.69 -17.20
CA GLU A 403 1.67 -13.25 -18.50
C GLU A 403 0.40 -14.10 -18.41
N ALA A 404 0.33 -15.02 -17.45
CA ALA A 404 -0.85 -15.85 -17.28
C ALA A 404 -2.08 -15.02 -16.90
N LEU A 405 -1.88 -14.00 -16.06
CA LEU A 405 -2.94 -13.06 -15.71
C LEU A 405 -3.38 -12.23 -16.93
N HIS A 406 -2.45 -11.76 -17.75
CA HIS A 406 -2.75 -11.04 -18.99
C HIS A 406 -3.64 -11.88 -19.92
N HIS A 407 -3.24 -13.10 -20.23
CA HIS A 407 -4.04 -13.99 -21.09
C HIS A 407 -5.42 -14.29 -20.52
N GLU A 408 -5.54 -14.41 -19.19
CA GLU A 408 -6.84 -14.61 -18.56
C GLU A 408 -7.72 -13.35 -18.62
N LEU A 409 -7.14 -12.15 -18.58
CA LEU A 409 -7.87 -10.90 -18.82
C LEU A 409 -8.29 -10.75 -20.29
N GLU A 410 -7.42 -11.11 -21.24
CA GLU A 410 -7.74 -11.12 -22.68
C GLU A 410 -8.89 -12.09 -22.99
N ARG A 411 -8.79 -13.34 -22.49
CA ARG A 411 -9.79 -14.38 -22.69
C ARG A 411 -11.17 -13.98 -22.17
N ARG A 412 -11.22 -13.26 -21.04
CA ARG A 412 -12.45 -12.74 -20.44
C ARG A 412 -12.90 -11.39 -21.01
N GLN A 413 -12.14 -10.79 -21.93
CA GLN A 413 -12.38 -9.44 -22.47
C GLN A 413 -12.53 -8.39 -21.36
N SER A 414 -11.70 -8.50 -20.31
CA SER A 414 -11.79 -7.63 -19.13
C SER A 414 -11.37 -6.20 -19.44
N GLN A 415 -12.04 -5.21 -18.83
CA GLN A 415 -11.62 -3.80 -18.91
C GLN A 415 -10.24 -3.57 -18.26
N LEU A 416 -9.84 -4.43 -17.31
CA LEU A 416 -8.54 -4.34 -16.64
C LEU A 416 -7.35 -4.61 -17.58
N LEU A 417 -7.61 -5.07 -18.80
CA LEU A 417 -6.58 -5.26 -19.82
C LEU A 417 -5.83 -3.94 -20.12
N GLU A 418 -6.47 -2.78 -19.93
CA GLU A 418 -5.80 -1.48 -20.08
C GLU A 418 -4.63 -1.29 -19.12
N TRP A 419 -4.78 -1.74 -17.88
CA TRP A 419 -3.74 -1.64 -16.85
C TRP A 419 -2.63 -2.64 -17.11
N SER A 420 -2.96 -3.83 -17.62
CA SER A 420 -1.98 -4.82 -18.01
C SER A 420 -1.09 -4.31 -19.15
N HIS A 421 -1.67 -3.71 -20.21
CA HIS A 421 -0.88 -3.09 -21.28
C HIS A 421 -0.11 -1.86 -20.79
N LEU A 422 -0.68 -1.04 -19.90
CA LEU A 422 0.05 0.09 -19.32
C LEU A 422 1.29 -0.38 -18.56
N LEU A 423 1.18 -1.47 -17.80
CA LEU A 423 2.30 -2.06 -17.07
C LEU A 423 3.41 -2.51 -18.03
N VAL A 424 3.05 -3.14 -19.17
CA VAL A 424 4.02 -3.50 -20.21
C VAL A 424 4.75 -2.27 -20.75
N VAL A 425 4.01 -1.20 -21.08
CA VAL A 425 4.58 0.05 -21.59
C VAL A 425 5.57 0.63 -20.56
N ASN A 426 5.14 0.77 -19.31
CA ASN A 426 5.94 1.39 -18.26
C ASN A 426 7.19 0.59 -17.90
N ARG A 427 7.06 -0.73 -17.84
CA ARG A 427 8.20 -1.61 -17.60
C ARG A 427 9.24 -1.47 -18.70
N ASN A 428 8.82 -1.41 -19.96
CA ASN A 428 9.73 -1.28 -21.08
C ASN A 428 10.38 0.11 -21.18
N LEU A 429 9.65 1.18 -20.86
CA LEU A 429 10.26 2.49 -20.61
C LEU A 429 11.36 2.41 -19.54
N SER A 430 11.10 1.71 -18.43
CA SER A 430 12.04 1.64 -17.30
C SER A 430 13.35 0.90 -17.61
N ILE A 431 13.36 0.04 -18.64
CA ILE A 431 14.56 -0.68 -19.09
C ILE A 431 15.16 -0.10 -20.38
N GLY A 432 14.64 1.04 -20.87
CA GLY A 432 15.29 1.84 -21.91
C GLY A 432 14.61 1.87 -23.28
N SER A 433 13.43 1.25 -23.47
CA SER A 433 12.68 1.39 -24.72
C SER A 433 12.27 2.85 -24.95
N GLY A 434 12.38 3.29 -26.21
CA GLY A 434 12.09 4.66 -26.60
C GLY A 434 10.58 4.92 -26.77
N PRO A 435 10.10 6.17 -26.61
CA PRO A 435 8.68 6.49 -26.74
C PRO A 435 8.05 6.08 -28.07
N MET A 436 8.79 6.17 -29.19
CA MET A 436 8.28 5.81 -30.53
C MET A 436 7.89 4.33 -30.64
N GLU A 437 8.71 3.45 -30.08
CA GLU A 437 8.44 2.01 -30.08
C GLU A 437 7.18 1.67 -29.29
N LEU A 438 7.02 2.31 -28.12
CA LEU A 438 5.88 2.04 -27.25
C LEU A 438 4.58 2.69 -27.72
N ILE A 439 4.66 3.79 -28.47
CA ILE A 439 3.54 4.32 -29.26
C ILE A 439 3.07 3.25 -30.25
N GLY A 440 3.99 2.69 -31.05
CA GLY A 440 3.67 1.65 -32.02
C GLY A 440 3.07 0.40 -31.36
N TYR A 441 3.57 0.02 -30.18
CA TYR A 441 2.98 -1.04 -29.37
C TYR A 441 1.54 -0.73 -28.97
N ILE A 442 1.26 0.44 -28.36
CA ILE A 442 -0.11 0.81 -27.96
C ILE A 442 -1.05 0.82 -29.18
N GLU A 443 -0.61 1.38 -30.30
CA GLU A 443 -1.40 1.52 -31.52
C GLU A 443 -1.67 0.18 -32.23
N SER A 444 -0.88 -0.86 -31.95
CA SER A 444 -1.00 -2.17 -32.59
C SER A 444 -2.27 -2.94 -32.23
N PHE A 445 -2.95 -2.60 -31.13
CA PHE A 445 -4.14 -3.31 -30.68
C PHE A 445 -5.36 -2.38 -30.60
N PRO A 446 -6.49 -2.63 -31.30
CA PRO A 446 -7.63 -1.70 -31.35
C PRO A 446 -8.26 -1.30 -30.01
N PHE A 447 -8.02 -2.07 -28.95
CA PHE A 447 -8.56 -1.86 -27.61
C PHE A 447 -8.19 -0.49 -26.99
N TYR A 448 -6.98 0.05 -27.24
CA TYR A 448 -6.55 1.33 -26.64
C TYR A 448 -7.51 2.48 -26.98
N ARG A 449 -8.19 2.43 -28.13
CA ARG A 449 -9.13 3.48 -28.59
C ARG A 449 -10.34 3.65 -27.67
N ARG A 450 -10.60 2.68 -26.78
CA ARG A 450 -11.68 2.72 -25.78
C ARG A 450 -11.16 2.94 -24.37
N SER A 451 -9.85 3.00 -24.18
CA SER A 451 -9.21 3.13 -22.86
C SER A 451 -8.76 4.56 -22.61
N ALA A 452 -9.31 5.21 -21.58
CA ALA A 452 -8.82 6.50 -21.12
C ALA A 452 -7.38 6.39 -20.57
N VAL A 453 -7.06 5.29 -19.88
CA VAL A 453 -5.75 5.01 -19.28
C VAL A 453 -4.64 4.93 -20.33
N LEU A 454 -4.83 4.12 -21.37
CA LEU A 454 -3.82 3.97 -22.42
C LEU A 454 -3.74 5.20 -23.32
N THR A 455 -4.87 5.87 -23.57
CA THR A 455 -4.87 7.11 -24.37
C THR A 455 -4.16 8.25 -23.62
N GLU A 456 -4.33 8.35 -22.30
CA GLU A 456 -3.56 9.29 -21.46
C GLU A 456 -2.07 9.00 -21.56
N LYS A 457 -1.67 7.72 -21.47
CA LYS A 457 -0.26 7.32 -21.63
C LYS A 457 0.29 7.61 -23.01
N LEU A 458 -0.52 7.43 -24.05
CA LEU A 458 -0.14 7.77 -25.42
C LEU A 458 0.18 9.27 -25.55
N GLY A 459 -0.62 10.12 -24.90
CA GLY A 459 -0.34 11.55 -24.79
C GLY A 459 1.00 11.85 -24.11
N ASP A 460 1.33 11.14 -23.04
CA ASP A 460 2.63 11.28 -22.36
C ASP A 460 3.81 10.88 -23.25
N LEU A 461 3.67 9.79 -24.00
CA LEU A 461 4.70 9.32 -24.94
C LEU A 461 4.89 10.30 -26.10
N TYR A 462 3.80 10.84 -26.65
CA TYR A 462 3.87 11.88 -27.68
C TYR A 462 4.54 13.16 -27.17
N TRP A 463 4.22 13.55 -25.94
CA TRP A 463 4.86 14.71 -25.31
C TRP A 463 6.36 14.46 -25.15
N ALA A 464 6.75 13.29 -24.63
CA ALA A 464 8.15 12.93 -24.42
C ALA A 464 8.98 12.88 -25.71
N LYS A 465 8.39 12.50 -26.85
CA LYS A 465 9.08 12.53 -28.16
C LYS A 465 9.05 13.89 -28.87
N GLY A 466 8.36 14.90 -28.30
CA GLY A 466 8.24 16.25 -28.87
C GLY A 466 7.07 16.48 -29.82
N SER A 467 6.16 15.52 -30.01
CA SER A 467 4.92 15.70 -30.77
C SER A 467 3.84 16.38 -29.92
N LEU A 468 3.97 17.70 -29.72
CA LEU A 468 3.13 18.44 -28.77
C LEU A 468 1.65 18.48 -29.18
N GLY A 469 1.33 18.56 -30.48
CA GLY A 469 -0.05 18.52 -30.99
C GLY A 469 -0.72 17.19 -30.69
N ASP A 470 -0.10 16.08 -31.15
CA ASP A 470 -0.59 14.72 -30.91
C ASP A 470 -0.76 14.42 -29.42
N ALA A 471 0.16 14.92 -28.58
CA ALA A 471 0.10 14.74 -27.13
C ALA A 471 -1.18 15.34 -26.53
N VAL A 472 -1.47 16.58 -26.89
CA VAL A 472 -2.64 17.30 -26.37
C VAL A 472 -3.93 16.71 -26.93
N ASP A 473 -3.96 16.38 -28.23
CA ASP A 473 -5.11 15.73 -28.85
C ASP A 473 -5.38 14.37 -28.20
N ALA A 474 -4.35 13.60 -27.83
CA ALA A 474 -4.50 12.36 -27.08
C ALA A 474 -5.13 12.60 -25.69
N TYR A 475 -4.70 13.62 -24.93
CA TYR A 475 -5.34 13.95 -23.64
C TYR A 475 -6.83 14.33 -23.81
N GLU A 476 -7.16 15.12 -24.83
CA GLU A 476 -8.54 15.52 -25.14
C GLU A 476 -9.39 14.35 -25.63
N VAL A 477 -8.79 13.38 -26.33
CA VAL A 477 -9.46 12.13 -26.69
C VAL A 477 -9.68 11.27 -25.44
N ALA A 478 -8.71 11.19 -24.52
CA ALA A 478 -8.83 10.41 -23.28
C ALA A 478 -10.01 10.87 -22.42
N LEU A 479 -10.27 12.18 -22.34
CA LEU A 479 -11.46 12.76 -21.68
C LEU A 479 -12.78 12.20 -22.23
N LYS A 480 -12.81 11.80 -23.50
CA LYS A 480 -14.01 11.24 -24.16
C LYS A 480 -14.13 9.72 -24.03
N ARG A 481 -13.22 9.06 -23.30
CA ARG A 481 -13.17 7.58 -23.13
C ARG A 481 -13.62 7.08 -21.76
N GLY A 482 -14.37 7.90 -21.03
CA GLY A 482 -14.88 7.54 -19.70
C GLY A 482 -13.78 7.36 -18.64
N PRO A 483 -12.87 8.34 -18.46
CA PRO A 483 -11.93 8.33 -17.34
C PRO A 483 -12.67 8.31 -15.98
N SER A 484 -11.99 7.87 -14.92
CA SER A 484 -12.51 8.04 -13.56
C SER A 484 -12.62 9.52 -13.17
N PRO A 485 -13.38 9.87 -12.12
CA PRO A 485 -13.47 11.26 -11.64
C PRO A 485 -12.11 11.94 -11.43
N GLN A 486 -11.18 11.32 -10.71
CA GLN A 486 -9.85 11.92 -10.46
C GLN A 486 -8.96 11.89 -11.70
N GLN A 487 -9.11 10.89 -12.58
CA GLN A 487 -8.42 10.90 -13.88
C GLN A 487 -8.95 12.03 -14.78
N THR A 488 -10.24 12.35 -14.72
CA THR A 488 -10.87 13.48 -15.44
C THR A 488 -10.26 14.80 -14.98
N VAL A 489 -10.19 15.03 -13.67
CA VAL A 489 -9.54 16.22 -13.09
C VAL A 489 -8.09 16.32 -13.57
N ARG A 490 -7.32 15.23 -13.49
CA ARG A 490 -5.94 15.21 -13.97
C ARG A 490 -5.82 15.53 -15.45
N LEU A 491 -6.66 14.91 -16.30
CA LEU A 491 -6.65 15.13 -17.74
C LEU A 491 -7.03 16.58 -18.11
N LEU A 492 -8.02 17.17 -17.44
CA LEU A 492 -8.41 18.57 -17.64
C LEU A 492 -7.26 19.52 -17.29
N LEU A 493 -6.63 19.34 -16.13
CA LEU A 493 -5.47 20.15 -15.71
C LEU A 493 -4.30 19.98 -16.70
N LYS A 494 -3.97 18.74 -17.06
CA LYS A 494 -2.89 18.43 -17.99
C LYS A 494 -3.16 19.02 -19.38
N ALA A 495 -4.35 18.85 -19.94
CA ALA A 495 -4.71 19.42 -21.23
C ALA A 495 -4.65 20.96 -21.19
N ALA A 496 -5.16 21.58 -20.12
CA ALA A 496 -5.13 23.03 -19.94
C ALA A 496 -3.70 23.59 -19.87
N GLU A 497 -2.86 23.02 -19.00
CA GLU A 497 -1.47 23.43 -18.83
C GLU A 497 -0.64 23.26 -20.10
N ARG A 498 -0.85 22.16 -20.83
CA ARG A 498 -0.10 21.87 -22.06
C ARG A 498 -0.60 22.72 -23.24
N ARG A 499 -1.93 22.95 -23.37
CA ARG A 499 -2.49 23.91 -24.34
C ARG A 499 -1.98 25.33 -24.06
N ALA A 500 -1.83 25.75 -22.80
CA ALA A 500 -1.31 27.07 -22.45
C ALA A 500 0.15 27.32 -22.92
N ILE A 501 0.89 26.26 -23.27
CA ILE A 501 2.25 26.32 -23.81
C ILE A 501 2.25 26.28 -25.34
N TYR A 502 1.45 25.40 -25.95
CA TYR A 502 1.57 25.05 -27.38
C TYR A 502 0.33 25.40 -28.24
N GLY A 503 -0.86 25.44 -27.64
CA GLY A 503 -2.14 25.55 -28.35
C GLY A 503 -2.83 26.90 -28.15
N PRO A 504 -4.04 27.08 -28.72
CA PRO A 504 -4.77 28.33 -28.52
C PRO A 504 -5.17 28.47 -27.05
N ASP A 505 -4.86 29.64 -26.48
CA ASP A 505 -5.18 30.00 -25.10
C ASP A 505 -6.67 29.81 -24.76
N ALA A 506 -7.55 29.98 -25.75
CA ALA A 506 -8.99 29.80 -25.59
C ALA A 506 -9.36 28.36 -25.21
N THR A 507 -8.70 27.35 -25.80
CA THR A 507 -8.94 25.94 -25.47
C THR A 507 -8.36 25.62 -24.10
N ALA A 508 -7.16 26.13 -23.78
CA ALA A 508 -6.59 25.98 -22.44
C ALA A 508 -7.53 26.55 -21.36
N TYR A 509 -8.06 27.75 -21.60
CA TYR A 509 -9.02 28.40 -20.72
C TYR A 509 -10.31 27.60 -20.58
N GLY A 510 -10.83 27.06 -21.69
CA GLY A 510 -12.03 26.21 -21.72
C GLY A 510 -11.90 24.97 -20.84
N HIS A 511 -10.76 24.29 -20.83
CA HIS A 511 -10.53 23.13 -19.97
C HIS A 511 -10.59 23.48 -18.47
N TYR A 512 -10.03 24.62 -18.07
CA TYR A 512 -10.18 25.10 -16.69
C TYR A 512 -11.63 25.48 -16.35
N GLN A 513 -12.37 26.08 -17.30
CA GLN A 513 -13.79 26.37 -17.10
C GLN A 513 -14.60 25.08 -16.90
N THR A 514 -14.36 24.05 -17.71
CA THR A 514 -15.00 22.74 -17.55
C THR A 514 -14.71 22.16 -16.17
N LEU A 515 -13.46 22.18 -15.71
CA LEU A 515 -13.10 21.71 -14.36
C LEU A 515 -13.88 22.45 -13.27
N ILE A 516 -14.00 23.78 -13.36
CA ILE A 516 -14.76 24.58 -12.38
C ILE A 516 -16.26 24.24 -12.42
N GLN A 517 -16.81 24.00 -13.61
CA GLN A 517 -18.23 23.71 -13.80
C GLN A 517 -18.59 22.31 -13.31
N GLU A 518 -17.79 21.31 -13.65
CA GLU A 518 -18.04 19.90 -13.31
C GLU A 518 -17.58 19.55 -11.89
N HIS A 519 -16.57 20.24 -11.37
CA HIS A 519 -16.01 20.03 -10.03
C HIS A 519 -15.96 21.34 -9.21
N PRO A 520 -17.11 21.97 -8.90
CA PRO A 520 -17.15 23.25 -8.19
C PRO A 520 -16.59 23.19 -6.75
N GLY A 521 -16.50 21.99 -6.17
CA GLY A 521 -15.90 21.71 -4.87
C GLY A 521 -14.41 21.35 -4.92
N TYR A 522 -13.75 21.47 -6.07
CA TYR A 522 -12.33 21.13 -6.21
C TYR A 522 -11.47 21.94 -5.21
N PRO A 523 -10.64 21.29 -4.36
CA PRO A 523 -9.96 21.99 -3.27
C PRO A 523 -8.99 23.08 -3.74
N ASP A 524 -8.31 22.87 -4.86
CA ASP A 524 -7.23 23.76 -5.33
C ASP A 524 -7.70 24.80 -6.36
N LEU A 525 -8.96 25.23 -6.29
CA LEU A 525 -9.52 26.23 -7.19
C LEU A 525 -8.74 27.55 -7.21
N LEU A 526 -8.08 27.94 -6.11
CA LEU A 526 -7.21 29.12 -6.08
C LEU A 526 -6.09 29.01 -7.14
N LYS A 527 -5.42 27.85 -7.20
CA LYS A 527 -4.35 27.58 -8.18
C LYS A 527 -4.89 27.61 -9.60
N VAL A 528 -6.07 27.03 -9.83
CA VAL A 528 -6.76 27.06 -11.13
C VAL A 528 -7.01 28.50 -11.58
N TYR A 529 -7.60 29.36 -10.74
CA TYR A 529 -7.82 30.76 -11.11
C TYR A 529 -6.53 31.54 -11.34
N GLN A 530 -5.44 31.24 -10.60
CA GLN A 530 -4.12 31.82 -10.84
C GLN A 530 -3.55 31.43 -12.21
N GLN A 531 -3.78 30.20 -12.67
CA GLN A 531 -3.39 29.73 -14.01
C GLN A 531 -4.28 30.31 -15.12
N MET A 532 -5.56 30.54 -14.84
CA MET A 532 -6.51 31.14 -15.79
C MET A 532 -6.27 32.64 -16.04
N LEU A 533 -5.83 33.40 -15.03
CA LEU A 533 -5.62 34.84 -15.15
C LEU A 533 -4.68 35.27 -16.30
N PRO A 534 -3.47 34.70 -16.47
CA PRO A 534 -2.60 35.06 -17.59
C PRO A 534 -3.22 34.70 -18.95
N LEU A 535 -4.00 33.61 -19.03
CA LEU A 535 -4.72 33.24 -20.25
C LEU A 535 -5.81 34.26 -20.59
N ALA A 536 -6.62 34.68 -19.60
CA ALA A 536 -7.63 35.71 -19.80
C ALA A 536 -7.03 37.04 -20.28
N LYS A 537 -5.83 37.40 -19.76
CA LYS A 537 -5.06 38.57 -20.22
C LYS A 537 -4.61 38.43 -21.67
N ARG A 538 -4.04 37.29 -22.07
CA ARG A 538 -3.63 37.04 -23.47
C ARG A 538 -4.81 37.00 -24.43
N LEU A 539 -5.98 36.56 -23.96
CA LEU A 539 -7.23 36.56 -24.72
C LEU A 539 -7.92 37.92 -24.79
N ASN A 540 -7.40 38.96 -24.12
CA ASN A 540 -8.02 40.29 -24.03
C ASN A 540 -9.50 40.24 -23.59
N ASN A 541 -9.84 39.38 -22.62
CA ASN A 541 -11.19 39.24 -22.09
C ASN A 541 -11.33 39.93 -20.72
N PRO A 542 -11.75 41.22 -20.66
CA PRO A 542 -11.78 41.99 -19.41
C PRO A 542 -12.72 41.42 -18.35
N ALA A 543 -13.85 40.84 -18.76
CA ALA A 543 -14.82 40.24 -17.85
C ALA A 543 -14.23 39.03 -17.10
N GLU A 544 -13.51 38.16 -17.82
CA GLU A 544 -12.85 37.01 -17.22
C GLU A 544 -11.61 37.39 -16.39
N ILE A 545 -10.88 38.45 -16.77
CA ILE A 545 -9.79 39.01 -15.95
C ILE A 545 -10.34 39.43 -14.58
N GLU A 546 -11.38 40.26 -14.57
CA GLU A 546 -12.02 40.75 -13.33
C GLU A 546 -12.51 39.58 -12.47
N ARG A 547 -13.16 38.58 -13.10
CA ARG A 547 -13.61 37.37 -12.42
C ARG A 547 -12.48 36.60 -11.78
N CYS A 548 -11.39 36.33 -12.51
CA CYS A 548 -10.23 35.61 -11.98
C CYS A 548 -9.60 36.38 -10.81
N GLU A 549 -9.42 37.70 -10.92
CA GLU A 549 -8.85 38.53 -9.85
C GLU A 549 -9.73 38.53 -8.59
N LYS A 550 -11.04 38.62 -8.75
CA LYS A 550 -12.02 38.53 -7.66
C LYS A 550 -11.96 37.17 -6.95
N GLU A 551 -11.92 36.08 -7.71
CA GLU A 551 -11.86 34.72 -7.18
C GLU A 551 -10.54 34.44 -6.45
N ILE A 552 -9.41 34.90 -7.01
CA ILE A 552 -8.10 34.82 -6.36
C ILE A 552 -8.14 35.56 -5.02
N LYS A 553 -8.67 36.79 -4.99
CA LYS A 553 -8.76 37.58 -3.75
C LYS A 553 -9.66 36.90 -2.71
N ARG A 554 -10.79 36.34 -3.13
CA ARG A 554 -11.75 35.64 -2.26
C ARG A 554 -11.16 34.37 -1.63
N ARG A 555 -10.36 33.63 -2.38
CA ARG A 555 -9.85 32.30 -2.00
C ARG A 555 -8.47 32.31 -1.35
N ARG A 556 -7.81 33.48 -1.28
CA ARG A 556 -6.54 33.61 -0.55
C ARG A 556 -6.79 33.30 0.93
N PRO A 557 -6.02 32.38 1.54
CA PRO A 557 -6.09 32.20 2.98
C PRO A 557 -5.70 33.50 3.69
N PRO A 558 -6.27 33.79 4.88
CA PRO A 558 -5.85 34.92 5.69
C PRO A 558 -4.35 34.80 6.02
N ALA A 559 -3.64 35.93 6.10
CA ALA A 559 -2.22 35.94 6.42
C ALA A 559 -2.00 35.23 7.76
N VAL A 560 -1.20 34.16 7.74
CA VAL A 560 -0.78 33.47 8.97
C VAL A 560 0.24 34.39 9.67
N PRO A 561 0.00 34.80 10.93
CA PRO A 561 1.02 35.53 11.69
C PRO A 561 2.28 34.66 11.79
N PRO A 562 3.50 35.24 11.81
CA PRO A 562 4.71 34.45 11.92
C PRO A 562 4.64 33.53 13.14
N ALA A 563 4.92 32.24 12.93
CA ALA A 563 5.03 31.27 14.02
C ALA A 563 6.08 31.77 15.01
N LYS A 564 5.71 31.86 16.30
CA LYS A 564 6.69 32.12 17.35
C LYS A 564 7.66 30.95 17.38
N SER A 565 8.94 31.26 17.15
CA SER A 565 10.09 30.36 17.13
C SER A 565 10.21 29.52 18.40
#